data_AF-A0A0G4NLJ4-F1
#
_entry.id   AF-A0A0G4NLJ4-F1
#
_cell.length_a   1.000
_cell.length_b   1.000
_cell.length_c   1.000
_cell.angle_alpha   90.00
_cell.angle_beta   90.00
_cell.angle_gamma   90.00
#
_symmetry.space_group_name_H-M   'P 1'
#
loop_
_entity.id
_entity.type
_entity.pdbx_description
1 polymer ?
#
loop_
_entity_poly.entity_id
_entity_poly.type
_entity_poly.pdbx_seq_one_letter_code
_entity_poly.pdbx_strand_id
1 'polypeptide(L)'
;MVRCEKAGMALAECIGRKTQGDRPVSLVGYSLGARVIYTCLMALAERRQFGLVESVVIIGAPAPSDSGIWCAMKSVVSSRLINIFSENDYVLGFLYRTSNT
;
A
#
# COMPACT_ATOMS: atom_id res chain seq x y z
N MET A 1 -10.55 -5.57 -9.08
CA MET A 1 -9.79 -4.88 -8.02
C MET A 1 -10.61 -4.47 -6.79
N VAL A 2 -11.92 -4.27 -6.90
CA VAL A 2 -12.80 -3.75 -5.82
C VAL A 2 -12.63 -4.40 -4.44
N ARG A 3 -12.39 -5.72 -4.35
CA ARG A 3 -12.23 -6.41 -3.06
C ARG A 3 -10.94 -6.01 -2.33
N CYS A 4 -9.84 -5.86 -3.07
CA CYS A 4 -8.55 -5.47 -2.51
C CYS A 4 -8.58 -4.02 -2.01
N GLU A 5 -9.26 -3.14 -2.75
CA GLU A 5 -9.43 -1.75 -2.34
C GLU A 5 -10.28 -1.63 -1.08
N LYS A 6 -11.41 -2.35 -1.01
CA LYS A 6 -12.23 -2.43 0.21
C LYS A 6 -11.43 -2.95 1.41
N ALA A 7 -10.62 -3.99 1.21
CA ALA A 7 -9.75 -4.50 2.26
C ALA A 7 -8.69 -3.47 2.69
N GLY A 8 -8.12 -2.70 1.74
CA GLY A 8 -7.17 -1.63 2.04
C GLY A 8 -7.80 -0.49 2.85
N MET A 9 -9.04 -0.12 2.51
CA MET A 9 -9.81 0.88 3.26
C MET A 9 -10.12 0.40 4.68
N ALA A 10 -10.55 -0.86 4.83
CA ALA A 10 -10.78 -1.46 6.14
C ALA A 10 -9.49 -1.53 6.98
N LEU A 11 -8.36 -1.89 6.36
CA LEU A 11 -7.06 -1.89 7.01
C LEU A 11 -6.65 -0.48 7.48
N ALA A 12 -6.84 0.54 6.66
CA ALA A 12 -6.57 1.93 7.02
C ALA A 12 -7.46 2.41 8.19
N GLU A 13 -8.72 1.99 8.21
CA GLU A 13 -9.63 2.28 9.33
C GLU A 13 -9.16 1.61 10.63
N CYS A 14 -8.76 0.33 10.58
CA CYS A 14 -8.23 -0.39 11.73
C CYS A 14 -6.96 0.28 12.28
N ILE A 15 -6.00 0.58 11.41
CA ILE A 15 -4.73 1.23 11.77
C ILE A 15 -4.98 2.63 12.31
N GLY A 16 -5.84 3.41 11.65
CA GLY A 16 -6.21 4.77 12.06
C GLY A 16 -6.92 4.84 13.41
N ARG A 17 -7.68 3.80 13.77
CA ARG A 17 -8.29 3.62 15.10
C ARG A 17 -7.34 3.07 16.15
N LYS A 18 -6.09 2.75 15.79
CA LYS A 18 -5.11 2.12 16.67
C LYS A 18 -5.65 0.84 17.32
N THR A 19 -6.35 0.00 16.55
CA THR A 19 -6.89 -1.28 17.08
C THR A 19 -5.79 -2.23 17.56
N GLN A 20 -4.58 -2.10 17.02
CA GLN A 20 -3.36 -2.78 17.47
C GLN A 20 -2.71 -2.16 18.73
N GLY A 21 -3.28 -1.08 19.28
CA GLY A 21 -2.67 -0.23 20.31
C GLY A 21 -1.75 0.85 19.71
N ASP A 22 -0.94 1.49 20.56
CA ASP A 22 -0.01 2.56 20.16
C ASP A 22 1.27 2.07 19.46
N ARG A 23 1.40 0.76 19.23
CA ARG A 23 2.57 0.21 18.53
C ARG A 23 2.49 0.50 17.05
N PRO A 24 3.57 1.03 16.43
CA PRO A 24 3.60 1.26 15.01
C PRO A 24 3.61 -0.09 14.26
N VAL A 25 3.03 -0.10 13.05
CA VAL A 25 2.80 -1.32 12.28
C VAL A 25 3.82 -1.44 11.15
N SER A 26 4.34 -2.66 10.96
CA SER A 26 5.14 -3.00 9.78
C SER A 26 4.31 -3.85 8.81
N LEU A 27 4.27 -3.47 7.53
CA LEU A 27 3.43 -4.09 6.51
C LEU A 27 4.27 -4.75 5.43
N VAL A 28 3.91 -5.99 5.07
CA VAL A 28 4.53 -6.71 3.95
C VAL A 28 3.42 -7.24 3.05
N GLY A 29 3.49 -6.94 1.75
CA GLY A 29 2.48 -7.36 0.79
C GLY A 29 3.07 -7.87 -0.50
N TYR A 30 2.47 -8.94 -1.03
CA TYR A 30 2.83 -9.55 -2.31
C TYR A 30 1.63 -9.51 -3.26
N SER A 31 1.86 -9.17 -4.53
CA SER A 31 0.84 -9.17 -5.59
C SER A 31 -0.40 -8.34 -5.21
N LEU A 32 -1.59 -8.95 -5.13
CA LEU A 32 -2.83 -8.27 -4.69
C LEU A 32 -2.75 -7.73 -3.26
N GLY A 33 -1.97 -8.37 -2.38
CA GLY A 33 -1.72 -7.86 -1.02
C GLY A 33 -0.93 -6.56 -1.02
N ALA A 34 -0.04 -6.38 -2.00
CA ALA A 34 0.64 -5.10 -2.18
C ALA A 34 -0.34 -3.99 -2.62
N ARG A 35 -1.37 -4.34 -3.41
CA ARG A 35 -2.45 -3.39 -3.76
C ARG A 35 -3.30 -2.99 -2.56
N VAL A 36 -3.58 -3.93 -1.65
CA VAL A 36 -4.26 -3.65 -0.37
C VAL A 36 -3.46 -2.62 0.44
N ILE A 37 -2.14 -2.84 0.59
CA ILE A 37 -1.25 -1.92 1.30
C ILE A 37 -1.19 -0.56 0.59
N TYR A 38 -1.09 -0.53 -0.73
CA TYR A 38 -1.13 0.70 -1.52
C TYR A 38 -2.38 1.54 -1.20
N THR A 39 -3.57 0.94 -1.27
CA THR A 39 -4.83 1.63 -0.96
C THR A 39 -4.87 2.07 0.50
N CYS A 40 -4.36 1.25 1.42
CA CYS A 40 -4.28 1.58 2.84
C CYS A 40 -3.40 2.84 3.09
N LEU A 41 -2.19 2.88 2.53
CA LEU A 41 -1.27 4.01 2.70
C LEU A 41 -1.83 5.29 2.08
N MET A 42 -2.42 5.21 0.89
CA MET A 42 -3.07 6.37 0.28
C MET A 42 -4.20 6.92 1.15
N ALA A 43 -5.06 6.05 1.69
CA ALA A 43 -6.14 6.47 2.59
C ALA A 43 -5.61 7.09 3.89
N LEU A 44 -4.51 6.57 4.45
CA LEU A 44 -3.87 7.17 5.64
C LEU A 44 -3.23 8.53 5.31
N ALA A 45 -2.63 8.69 4.13
CA ALA A 45 -2.04 9.95 3.67
C ALA A 45 -3.11 11.02 3.47
N GLU A 46 -4.24 10.68 2.84
CA GLU A 46 -5.40 11.58 2.66
C GLU A 46 -5.97 12.03 4.01
N ARG A 47 -6.07 11.11 4.97
CA ARG A 47 -6.53 11.40 6.34
C ARG A 47 -5.48 12.10 7.21
N ARG A 48 -4.27 12.33 6.70
CA ARG A 48 -3.13 12.94 7.42
C ARG A 48 -2.79 12.19 8.73
N GLN A 49 -2.94 10.86 8.73
CA GLN A 49 -2.66 10.01 9.87
C GLN A 49 -1.22 9.47 9.80
N PHE A 50 -0.27 10.27 10.28
CA PHE A 50 1.16 9.95 10.23
C PHE A 50 1.67 9.21 11.47
N GLY A 51 2.80 8.50 11.34
CA GLY A 51 3.49 7.86 12.47
C GLY A 51 2.86 6.54 12.95
N LEU A 52 1.84 6.04 12.27
CA LEU A 52 1.20 4.75 12.59
C LEU A 52 1.89 3.57 11.90
N VAL A 53 2.59 3.82 10.80
CA VAL A 53 3.27 2.80 9.99
C VAL A 53 4.77 3.01 10.08
N GLU A 54 5.48 2.01 10.59
CA GLU A 54 6.94 2.04 10.71
C GLU A 54 7.59 1.74 9.36
N SER A 55 7.32 0.56 8.79
CA SER A 55 8.00 0.10 7.59
C SER A 55 7.05 -0.64 6.66
N VAL A 56 7.33 -0.55 5.36
CA VAL A 56 6.52 -1.18 4.32
C VAL A 56 7.40 -1.85 3.29
N VAL A 57 7.08 -3.09 2.97
CA VAL A 57 7.65 -3.83 1.85
C VAL A 57 6.53 -4.30 0.94
N ILE A 58 6.56 -3.87 -0.31
CA ILE A 58 5.63 -4.32 -1.34
C ILE A 58 6.40 -5.02 -2.46
N ILE A 59 5.87 -6.16 -2.88
CA ILE A 59 6.51 -7.06 -3.84
C ILE A 59 5.53 -7.34 -4.97
N GLY A 60 5.93 -7.08 -6.22
CA GLY A 60 5.10 -7.36 -7.39
C GLY A 60 3.76 -6.61 -7.36
N ALA A 61 3.78 -5.34 -6.93
CA ALA A 61 2.58 -4.52 -6.75
C ALA A 61 2.09 -3.91 -8.08
N PRO A 62 0.83 -4.15 -8.53
CA PRO A 62 0.24 -3.42 -9.64
C PRO A 62 -0.12 -2.00 -9.17
N ALA A 63 0.90 -1.16 -9.01
CA ALA A 63 0.80 0.23 -8.56
C ALA A 63 1.35 1.19 -9.63
N PRO A 64 0.82 2.42 -9.73
CA PRO A 64 1.35 3.41 -10.66
C PRO A 64 2.82 3.72 -10.33
N SER A 65 3.62 4.02 -11.34
CA SER A 65 5.00 4.47 -11.19
C SER A 65 5.13 5.98 -10.91
N ASP A 66 4.01 6.68 -10.69
CA ASP A 66 3.98 8.13 -10.46
C ASP A 66 4.65 8.52 -9.13
N SER A 67 5.74 9.28 -9.23
CA SER A 67 6.50 9.82 -8.11
C SER A 67 5.67 10.54 -7.05
N GLY A 68 4.61 11.26 -7.44
CA GLY A 68 3.75 12.01 -6.50
C GLY A 68 3.01 11.07 -5.54
N ILE A 69 2.53 9.94 -6.07
CA ILE A 69 1.83 8.90 -5.31
C ILE A 69 2.81 8.21 -4.34
N TRP A 70 4.01 7.88 -4.81
CA TRP A 70 5.05 7.30 -3.96
C TRP A 70 5.50 8.25 -2.84
N CYS A 71 5.59 9.55 -3.13
CA CYS A 71 5.88 10.57 -2.13
C CYS A 71 4.77 10.66 -1.06
N ALA A 72 3.50 10.66 -1.49
CA ALA A 72 2.36 10.65 -0.58
C ALA A 72 2.37 9.41 0.32
N MET A 73 2.59 8.21 -0.24
CA MET A 73 2.72 6.99 0.56
C MET A 73 3.95 7.02 1.48
N LYS A 74 5.07 7.60 1.06
CA LYS A 74 6.26 7.71 1.90
C LYS A 74 6.02 8.63 3.10
N SER A 75 5.18 9.66 2.97
CA SER A 75 4.87 10.61 4.05
C SER A 75 4.23 9.96 5.28
N VAL A 76 3.50 8.85 5.10
CA VAL A 76 2.86 8.09 6.19
C VAL A 76 3.75 7.02 6.81
N VAL A 77 4.85 6.65 6.15
CA VAL A 77 5.79 5.62 6.61
C VAL A 77 7.00 6.27 7.28
N SER A 78 7.18 6.04 8.57
CA SER A 78 8.27 6.65 9.35
C SER A 78 9.65 6.19 8.91
N SER A 79 9.81 4.91 8.54
CA SER A 79 11.09 4.31 8.17
C SER A 79 11.15 4.05 6.65
N ARG A 80 11.23 2.79 6.21
CA ARG A 80 11.47 2.43 4.80
C ARG A 80 10.18 2.04 4.09
N LEU A 81 10.00 2.54 2.86
CA LEU A 81 9.03 2.06 1.89
C LEU A 81 9.80 1.42 0.74
N ILE A 82 9.73 0.10 0.63
CA ILE A 82 10.51 -0.69 -0.34
C ILE A 82 9.55 -1.28 -1.37
N ASN A 83 9.82 -1.01 -2.64
CA ASN A 83 9.15 -1.64 -3.77
C ASN A 83 10.08 -2.65 -4.44
N ILE A 84 9.74 -3.93 -4.37
CA ILE A 84 10.45 -5.01 -5.01
C ILE A 84 9.68 -5.38 -6.28
N PHE A 85 10.30 -5.18 -7.43
CA PHE A 85 9.73 -5.52 -8.73
C PHE A 85 10.75 -6.31 -9.56
N SER A 86 10.22 -7.09 -10.51
CA SER A 86 11.01 -7.78 -11.53
C SER A 86 10.51 -7.33 -12.88
N GLU A 87 11.42 -7.00 -13.79
CA GLU A 87 11.09 -6.65 -15.18
C GLU A 87 10.49 -7.84 -15.95
N ASN A 88 10.72 -9.07 -15.47
CA ASN A 88 10.20 -10.29 -16.05
C ASN A 88 8.85 -10.73 -15.43
N ASP A 89 8.21 -9.86 -14.63
CA ASP A 89 6.91 -10.12 -14.03
C ASP A 89 5.77 -9.77 -15.00
N TYR A 90 5.38 -10.75 -15.80
CA TYR A 90 4.24 -10.63 -16.73
C TYR A 90 2.89 -10.45 -16.03
N VAL A 91 2.78 -10.86 -14.76
CA VAL A 91 1.55 -10.74 -13.97
C VAL A 91 1.30 -9.28 -13.62
N LEU A 92 2.35 -8.52 -13.31
CA LEU A 92 2.27 -7.08 -13.05
C LEU A 92 1.70 -6.31 -14.24
N GLY A 93 2.26 -6.57 -15.43
CA GLY A 93 1.86 -5.90 -16.66
C GLY A 93 0.46 -6.31 -17.12
N PHE A 94 0.14 -7.61 -17.04
CA PHE A 94 -1.14 -8.12 -17.54
C PHE A 94 -2.30 -7.76 -16.60
N LEU A 95 -2.17 -8.01 -15.29
CA LEU A 95 -3.26 -7.76 -14.34
C LEU A 95 -3.59 -6.27 -14.21
N TYR A 96 -2.59 -5.38 -14.22
CA TYR A 96 -2.87 -3.95 -14.18
C TYR A 96 -3.66 -3.48 -15.41
N ARG A 97 -3.32 -3.99 -16.61
CA ARG A 97 -3.99 -3.63 -17.86
C ARG A 97 -5.39 -4.23 -18.01
N THR A 98 -5.62 -5.48 -17.60
CA THR A 98 -6.95 -6.12 -17.70
C THR A 98 -7.90 -5.70 -16.59
N SER A 99 -7.39 -5.26 -15.43
CA SER A 99 -8.25 -4.92 -14.29
C SER A 99 -8.82 -3.50 -14.34
N ASN A 100 -8.38 -2.67 -15.29
CA ASN A 100 -8.82 -1.29 -15.49
C ASN A 100 -9.81 -1.14 -16.67
N THR A 101 -10.35 -2.26 -17.16
CA THR A 101 -11.54 -2.35 -18.02
C THR A 101 -12.71 -2.80 -17.17
#